data_AF-A0A4S8QID5-F1
#
_entry.id   AF-A0A4S8QID5-F1
#
_cell.length_a   1.000
_cell.length_b   1.000
_cell.length_c   1.000
_cell.angle_alpha   90.00
_cell.angle_beta   90.00
_cell.angle_gamma   90.00
#
_symmetry.space_group_name_H-M   'P 1'
#
loop_
_entity.id
_entity.type
_entity.pdbx_description
1 polymer ?
#
loop_
_entity_poly.entity_id
_entity_poly.type
_entity_poly.pdbx_seq_one_letter_code
_entity_poly.pdbx_strand_id
1 'polypeptide(L)'
;MYVIMPSTDQVLSETAWHLRDLATDPDHPDADWLSLSLDRTLISAESTSYSISATMSLSLTLANLRLPTDLARSVSFCEQVSNEAGVVLTELHRFCVEVRAKVLDAAEGVDGA
;
A
#
# COMPACT_ATOMS: atom_id res chain seq x y z
N MET A 1 5.31 -2.96 19.91
CA MET A 1 4.97 -3.63 18.64
C MET A 1 5.09 -2.58 17.56
N TYR A 2 5.91 -2.82 16.54
CA TYR A 2 6.14 -1.86 15.46
C TYR A 2 5.75 -2.49 14.13
N VAL A 3 5.12 -1.70 13.25
CA VAL A 3 4.86 -2.07 11.86
C VAL A 3 5.89 -1.33 11.02
N ILE A 4 6.70 -2.08 10.29
CA ILE A 4 7.70 -1.54 9.38
C ILE A 4 6.99 -1.22 8.06
N MET A 5 7.13 0.02 7.60
CA MET A 5 6.56 0.51 6.35
C MET A 5 7.60 1.38 5.62
N PRO A 6 7.49 1.54 4.29
CA PRO A 6 8.31 2.50 3.56
C PRO A 6 8.04 3.93 4.03
N SER A 7 8.98 4.83 3.79
CA SER A 7 8.76 6.26 4.02
C SER A 7 7.76 6.82 3.00
N THR A 8 7.03 7.87 3.39
CA THR A 8 6.14 8.58 2.45
C THR A 8 6.89 9.07 1.21
N ASP A 9 8.10 9.60 1.36
CA ASP A 9 8.88 10.13 0.23
C ASP A 9 9.28 9.03 -0.76
N GLN A 10 9.59 7.82 -0.26
CA GLN A 10 9.88 6.68 -1.12
C GLN A 10 8.67 6.33 -1.97
N VAL A 11 7.49 6.28 -1.37
CA VAL A 11 6.24 5.93 -2.06
C VAL A 11 5.80 6.99 -3.06
N LEU A 12 5.93 8.27 -2.70
CA LEU A 12 5.64 9.37 -3.61
C LEU A 12 6.59 9.34 -4.82
N SER A 13 7.87 9.04 -4.60
CA SER A 13 8.86 8.92 -5.68
C SER A 13 8.54 7.76 -6.62
N GLU A 14 8.14 6.60 -6.08
CA GLU A 14 7.72 5.44 -6.88
C GLU A 14 6.45 5.73 -7.67
N THR A 15 5.44 6.35 -7.04
CA THR A 15 4.19 6.72 -7.71
C THR A 15 4.42 7.73 -8.84
N ALA A 16 5.30 8.71 -8.61
CA ALA A 16 5.70 9.67 -9.65
C ALA A 16 6.44 8.98 -10.81
N TRP A 17 7.23 7.94 -10.52
CA TRP A 17 7.87 7.14 -11.57
C TRP A 17 6.84 6.38 -12.41
N HIS A 18 5.88 5.68 -11.78
CA HIS A 18 4.78 5.01 -12.49
C HIS A 18 3.95 5.96 -13.34
N LEU A 19 3.64 7.16 -12.84
CA LEU A 19 2.92 8.18 -13.61
C LEU A 19 3.69 8.61 -14.85
N ARG A 20 5.00 8.86 -14.73
CA ARG A 20 5.85 9.24 -15.88
C ARG A 20 5.95 8.14 -16.92
N ASP A 21 6.13 6.90 -16.46
CA ASP A 21 6.19 5.72 -17.33
C ASP A 21 4.89 5.58 -18.15
N LEU A 22 3.73 5.66 -17.48
CA LEU A 22 2.41 5.57 -18.11
C LEU A 22 2.11 6.74 -19.05
N ALA A 23 2.48 7.97 -18.68
CA ALA A 23 2.26 9.15 -19.52
C ALA A 23 3.10 9.13 -20.82
N THR A 24 4.16 8.33 -20.86
CA THR A 24 4.99 8.14 -22.06
C THR A 24 4.57 6.95 -22.91
N ASP A 25 3.56 6.19 -22.50
CA ASP A 25 3.08 5.00 -23.22
C ASP A 25 2.19 5.41 -24.42
N PRO A 26 2.65 5.24 -25.66
CA PRO A 26 1.88 5.60 -26.85
C PRO A 26 0.67 4.69 -27.09
N ASP A 27 0.58 3.52 -26.44
CA ASP A 27 -0.50 2.56 -26.63
C ASP A 27 -1.76 2.91 -25.81
N HIS A 28 -1.68 3.86 -24.88
CA HIS A 28 -2.76 4.22 -23.96
C HIS A 28 -3.00 5.74 -23.83
N PRO A 29 -3.31 6.45 -24.94
CA PRO A 29 -3.49 7.90 -24.92
C PRO A 29 -4.73 8.38 -24.13
N ASP A 30 -5.73 7.52 -23.96
CA ASP A 30 -6.99 7.83 -23.24
C ASP A 30 -7.10 7.16 -21.86
N ALA A 31 -6.01 6.56 -21.36
CA ALA A 31 -6.05 5.87 -20.08
C ALA A 31 -6.02 6.85 -18.89
N ASP A 32 -6.77 6.53 -17.84
CA ASP A 32 -6.64 7.20 -16.54
C ASP A 32 -5.32 6.77 -15.88
N TRP A 33 -4.22 7.43 -16.28
CA TRP A 33 -2.87 7.12 -15.82
C TRP A 33 -2.73 7.27 -14.31
N LEU A 34 -3.53 8.14 -13.70
CA LEU A 34 -3.55 8.34 -12.26
C LEU A 34 -4.11 7.10 -11.56
N SER A 35 -5.28 6.62 -11.98
CA SER A 35 -5.87 5.39 -11.44
C SER A 35 -4.94 4.18 -11.63
N LEU A 36 -4.34 4.04 -12.82
CA LEU A 36 -3.38 2.97 -13.10
C LEU A 36 -2.11 3.05 -12.24
N SER A 37 -1.57 4.26 -12.03
CA SER A 37 -0.41 4.44 -11.16
C SER A 37 -0.72 4.09 -9.70
N LEU A 38 -1.88 4.54 -9.20
CA LEU A 38 -2.33 4.19 -7.84
C LEU A 38 -2.50 2.68 -7.65
N ASP A 39 -2.95 1.97 -8.68
CA ASP A 39 -3.09 0.51 -8.62
C ASP A 39 -1.73 -0.22 -8.66
N ARG A 40 -0.77 0.29 -9.45
CA ARG A 40 0.57 -0.29 -9.59
C ARG A 40 1.49 -0.03 -8.42
N THR A 41 1.32 1.06 -7.69
CA THR A 41 2.15 1.35 -6.50
C THR A 41 1.73 0.48 -5.33
N LEU A 42 2.59 -0.48 -4.96
CA LEU A 42 2.35 -1.45 -3.90
C LEU A 42 3.12 -1.11 -2.62
N ILE A 43 2.40 -1.04 -1.50
CA ILE A 43 2.94 -0.75 -0.17
C ILE A 43 2.94 -2.02 0.65
N SER A 44 4.08 -2.38 1.21
CA SER A 44 4.19 -3.52 2.11
C SER A 44 4.39 -3.06 3.55
N ALA A 45 3.68 -3.70 4.48
CA ALA A 45 3.81 -3.55 5.91
C ALA A 45 4.20 -4.88 6.55
N GLU A 46 5.14 -4.87 7.48
CA GLU A 46 5.60 -6.05 8.20
C GLU A 46 5.53 -5.84 9.72
N SER A 47 4.99 -6.81 10.45
CA SER A 47 5.05 -6.80 11.91
C SER A 47 6.41 -7.28 12.42
N THR A 48 6.95 -6.59 13.41
CA THR A 48 8.16 -7.04 14.14
C THR A 48 7.90 -8.18 15.14
N SER A 49 6.65 -8.47 15.46
CA SER A 49 6.26 -9.34 16.58
C SER A 49 5.85 -10.74 16.12
N TYR A 50 5.18 -10.83 14.98
CA TYR A 50 4.82 -12.07 14.31
C TYR A 50 5.22 -11.91 12.86
N SER A 51 5.66 -12.98 12.17
CA SER A 51 6.02 -12.94 10.74
C SER A 51 4.80 -12.72 9.83
N ILE A 52 4.11 -11.61 10.05
CA ILE A 52 2.94 -11.13 9.34
C ILE A 52 3.41 -10.04 8.40
N SER A 53 3.04 -10.18 7.13
CA SER A 53 3.28 -9.14 6.13
C SER A 53 2.02 -8.95 5.31
N ALA A 54 1.66 -7.69 5.04
CA ALA A 54 0.55 -7.34 4.18
C ALA A 54 1.03 -6.41 3.07
N THR A 55 0.47 -6.54 1.88
CA THR A 55 0.75 -5.67 0.74
C THR A 55 -0.55 -5.10 0.19
N MET A 56 -0.62 -3.79 0.02
CA MET A 56 -1.79 -3.06 -0.45
C MET A 56 -1.38 -2.04 -1.52
N SER A 57 -2.18 -1.87 -2.56
CA SER A 57 -1.98 -0.80 -3.54
C SER A 57 -2.44 0.55 -3.00
N LEU A 58 -1.98 1.66 -3.60
CA LEU A 58 -2.56 2.98 -3.31
C LEU A 58 -4.01 3.11 -3.83
N SER A 59 -4.52 2.16 -4.63
CA SER A 59 -5.95 1.99 -4.93
C SER A 59 -6.75 1.38 -3.76
N LEU A 60 -6.10 1.12 -2.61
CA LEU A 60 -6.66 0.51 -1.39
C LEU A 60 -7.09 -0.95 -1.57
N THR A 61 -6.50 -1.63 -2.55
CA THR A 61 -6.75 -3.06 -2.79
C THR A 61 -5.70 -3.89 -2.07
N LEU A 62 -6.13 -4.83 -1.23
CA LEU A 62 -5.22 -5.78 -0.58
C LEU A 62 -4.73 -6.81 -1.61
N ALA A 63 -3.43 -6.78 -1.92
CA ALA A 63 -2.80 -7.68 -2.87
C ALA A 63 -2.32 -8.98 -2.21
N ASN A 64 -1.81 -8.91 -0.98
CA ASN A 64 -1.28 -10.07 -0.27
C ASN A 64 -1.43 -9.90 1.25
N LEU A 65 -1.70 -11.01 1.94
CA LEU A 65 -1.55 -11.14 3.39
C LEU A 65 -0.87 -12.47 3.70
N ARG A 66 0.30 -12.40 4.30
CA ARG A 66 1.04 -13.55 4.82
C ARG A 66 0.90 -13.59 6.32
N LEU A 67 0.51 -14.75 6.82
CA LEU A 67 0.46 -15.06 8.26
C LEU A 67 1.57 -16.07 8.61
N PRO A 68 1.95 -16.18 9.90
CA PRO A 68 2.87 -17.21 10.37
C PRO A 68 2.43 -18.61 9.95
N THR A 69 3.35 -19.50 9.63
CA THR A 69 3.03 -20.87 9.17
C THR A 69 2.50 -21.79 10.27
N ASP A 70 2.66 -21.42 11.54
CA ASP A 70 2.33 -22.27 12.70
C ASP A 70 1.08 -21.77 13.44
N LEU A 71 0.03 -21.35 12.71
CA LEU A 71 -1.22 -20.84 13.30
C LEU A 71 -1.90 -21.88 14.21
N ALA A 72 -1.72 -23.17 13.91
CA ALA A 72 -2.40 -24.26 14.61
C ALA A 72 -1.81 -24.63 16.00
N ARG A 73 -0.84 -23.87 16.53
CA ARG A 73 -0.23 -24.14 17.84
C ARG A 73 -1.24 -24.15 18.98
N SER A 74 -2.13 -23.16 19.01
CA SER A 74 -3.18 -23.03 20.00
C SER A 74 -4.23 -22.00 19.56
N VAL A 75 -5.42 -22.08 20.16
CA VAL A 75 -6.49 -21.08 19.95
C VAL A 75 -6.03 -19.68 20.38
N SER A 76 -5.32 -19.59 21.51
CA SER A 76 -4.76 -18.31 22.00
C SER A 76 -3.73 -17.71 21.06
N PHE A 77 -2.92 -18.54 20.38
CA PHE A 77 -1.97 -18.08 19.38
C PHE A 77 -2.68 -17.57 18.12
N CYS A 78 -3.73 -18.27 17.66
CA CYS A 78 -4.59 -17.79 16.58
C CYS A 78 -5.19 -16.41 16.89
N GLU A 79 -5.68 -16.20 18.11
CA GLU A 79 -6.26 -14.93 18.54
C GLU A 79 -5.21 -13.81 18.53
N GLN A 80 -4.02 -14.07 19.06
CA GLN A 80 -2.91 -13.09 19.06
C GLN A 80 -2.49 -12.72 17.64
N VAL A 81 -2.30 -13.69 16.76
CA VAL A 81 -1.94 -13.45 15.35
C VAL A 81 -3.06 -12.69 14.62
N SER A 82 -4.32 -13.01 14.90
CA SER A 82 -5.46 -12.31 14.28
C SER A 82 -5.52 -10.85 14.72
N ASN A 83 -5.31 -10.57 16.01
CA ASN A 83 -5.25 -9.21 16.53
C ASN A 83 -4.08 -8.44 15.91
N GLU A 84 -2.90 -9.06 15.83
CA GLU A 84 -1.73 -8.44 15.22
C GLU A 84 -1.95 -8.15 13.73
N ALA A 85 -2.52 -9.11 12.97
CA ALA A 85 -2.85 -8.90 11.57
C ALA A 85 -3.83 -7.75 11.38
N GLY A 86 -4.82 -7.62 12.27
CA GLY A 86 -5.74 -6.49 12.29
C GLY A 86 -5.03 -5.15 12.46
N VAL A 87 -4.04 -5.06 13.34
CA VAL A 87 -3.25 -3.83 13.51
C VAL A 87 -2.39 -3.54 12.28
N VAL A 88 -1.70 -4.55 11.71
CA VAL A 88 -0.90 -4.38 10.48
C VAL A 88 -1.77 -3.85 9.34
N LEU A 89 -2.96 -4.43 9.13
CA LEU A 89 -3.89 -4.00 8.09
C LEU A 89 -4.43 -2.59 8.34
N THR A 90 -4.71 -2.24 9.60
CA THR A 90 -5.20 -0.90 9.97
C THR A 90 -4.14 0.17 9.70
N GLU A 91 -2.90 -0.07 10.12
CA GLU A 91 -1.79 0.86 9.91
C GLU A 91 -1.45 0.99 8.42
N LEU A 92 -1.39 -0.13 7.69
CA LEU A 92 -1.16 -0.12 6.25
C LEU A 92 -2.25 0.65 5.50
N HIS A 93 -3.52 0.39 5.82
CA HIS A 93 -4.64 1.09 5.20
C HIS A 93 -4.60 2.60 5.51
N ARG A 94 -4.39 2.99 6.76
CA ARG A 94 -4.26 4.40 7.17
C ARG A 94 -3.14 5.09 6.38
N PHE A 95 -1.97 4.46 6.29
CA PHE A 95 -0.85 4.99 5.54
C PHE A 95 -1.17 5.12 4.04
N CYS A 96 -1.77 4.10 3.41
CA CYS A 96 -2.15 4.17 2.00
C CYS A 96 -3.17 5.28 1.73
N VAL A 97 -4.15 5.49 2.63
CA VAL A 97 -5.11 6.60 2.52
C VAL A 97 -4.41 7.96 2.58
N GLU A 98 -3.50 8.15 3.54
CA GLU A 98 -2.76 9.41 3.71
C GLU A 98 -1.88 9.71 2.47
N VAL A 99 -1.19 8.70 1.95
CA VAL A 99 -0.34 8.87 0.76
C VAL A 99 -1.18 9.07 -0.50
N ARG A 100 -2.26 8.31 -0.67
CA ARG A 100 -3.20 8.46 -1.79
C ARG A 100 -3.75 9.88 -1.84
N ALA A 101 -4.16 10.45 -0.70
CA ALA A 101 -4.65 11.82 -0.64
C ALA A 101 -3.59 12.81 -1.16
N LYS A 102 -2.33 12.69 -0.73
CA LYS A 102 -1.24 13.56 -1.22
C LYS A 102 -1.00 13.44 -2.72
N VAL A 103 -1.12 12.24 -3.28
CA VAL A 103 -0.98 12.01 -4.72
C VAL A 103 -2.12 12.68 -5.48
N LEU A 104 -3.36 12.52 -5.00
CA LEU A 104 -4.54 13.14 -5.62
C LEU A 104 -4.48 14.67 -5.55
N ASP A 105 -4.15 15.23 -4.38
CA ASP A 105 -3.99 16.68 -4.20
C ASP A 105 -2.92 17.25 -5.15
N ALA A 106 -1.81 16.52 -5.33
CA ALA A 106 -0.75 16.92 -6.25
C ALA A 106 -1.18 16.83 -7.73
N ALA A 107 -2.05 15.89 -8.09
CA ALA A 107 -2.58 15.77 -9.44
C ALA A 107 -3.59 16.89 -9.76
N GLU A 108 -4.51 17.21 -8.83
CA GLU A 108 -5.49 18.30 -9.01
C GLU A 108 -4.81 19.67 -9.10
N GLY A 109 -3.70 19.88 -8.39
CA GLY A 109 -2.90 21.10 -8.48
C GLY A 109 -2.21 21.33 -9.83
N VAL A 110 -2.10 20.29 -10.68
CA VAL A 110 -1.50 20.38 -12.02
C VAL A 110 -2.52 20.77 -13.09
N ASP A 111 -3.79 20.40 -12.94
CA ASP A 111 -4.86 20.77 -13.88
C ASP A 111 -5.35 22.22 -13.74
N GLY A 112 -4.99 22.91 -12.64
CA GLY A 112 -5.38 24.30 -12.35
C GLY A 112 -4.37 25.38 -12.74
N ALA A 113 -3.23 25.02 -13.36
CA ALA A 113 -2.12 25.92 -13.72
C ALA A 113 -1.90 25.97 -15.24
#